data_AF-A0A2E9W8Q1-F1
#
_entry.id   AF-A0A2E9W8Q1-F1
#
_cell.length_a   1.000
_cell.length_b   1.000
_cell.length_c   1.000
_cell.angle_alpha   90.00
_cell.angle_beta   90.00
_cell.angle_gamma   90.00
#
_symmetry.space_group_name_H-M   'P 1'
#
loop_
_entity.id
_entity.type
_entity.pdbx_description
1 polymer ?
#
loop_
_entity_poly.entity_id
_entity_poly.type
_entity_poly.pdbx_seq_one_letter_code
_entity_poly.pdbx_strand_id
1 'polypeptide(L)'
;VFCGEIRSNGSATGFHARPDAINPATVAGVEVTQSPNANGIYAGTVRLRNPNGDDPQKFSSLFPDACSMEQVTASILYAFEHRQSCPAGSPGWWQCGANRPEDGGLTGENAKFCVGAAPKSRFLIAMGLLKDGRINTAFPLR
;
A
#
# COMPACT_ATOMS: atom_id res chain seq x y z
N VAL A 1 -6.12 2.71 -2.99
CA VAL A 1 -5.28 1.59 -2.48
C VAL A 1 -5.60 0.26 -3.16
N PHE A 2 -6.86 -0.21 -3.18
CA PHE A 2 -7.18 -1.58 -3.59
C PHE A 2 -7.53 -1.77 -5.08
N CYS A 3 -8.17 -0.80 -5.74
CA CYS A 3 -8.67 -0.99 -7.11
C CYS A 3 -7.73 -0.45 -8.20
N GLY A 4 -6.90 0.53 -7.86
CA GLY A 4 -6.27 1.37 -8.88
C GLY A 4 -7.28 2.23 -9.63
N GLU A 5 -6.80 3.18 -10.41
CA GLU A 5 -7.62 4.11 -11.17
C GLU A 5 -6.87 4.54 -12.45
N ILE A 6 -7.61 4.69 -13.55
CA ILE A 6 -7.12 5.34 -14.76
C ILE A 6 -7.59 6.78 -14.71
N ARG A 7 -6.65 7.73 -14.68
CA ARG A 7 -6.97 9.16 -14.68
C ARG A 7 -7.52 9.62 -16.02
N SER A 8 -8.13 10.81 -16.03
CA SER A 8 -8.63 11.45 -17.26
C SER A 8 -7.58 11.65 -18.35
N ASN A 9 -6.29 11.72 -17.99
CA ASN A 9 -5.17 11.79 -18.93
C ASN A 9 -4.65 10.41 -19.39
N GLY A 10 -5.36 9.33 -19.08
CA GLY A 10 -4.99 7.95 -19.42
C GLY A 10 -3.94 7.30 -18.52
N SER A 11 -3.35 8.03 -17.56
CA SER A 11 -2.32 7.46 -16.68
C SER A 11 -2.90 6.59 -15.57
N ALA A 12 -2.22 5.48 -15.27
CA ALA A 12 -2.58 4.59 -14.15
C ALA A 12 -2.15 5.17 -12.79
N THR A 13 -2.95 4.94 -11.74
CA THR A 13 -2.61 5.30 -10.37
C THR A 13 -3.20 4.37 -9.32
N GLY A 14 -2.74 4.51 -8.07
CA GLY A 14 -3.14 3.66 -6.97
C GLY A 14 -2.69 2.20 -7.15
N PHE A 15 -3.52 1.28 -6.63
CA PHE A 15 -3.27 -0.16 -6.54
C PHE A 15 -1.97 -0.53 -5.80
N HIS A 16 -2.08 -0.68 -4.49
CA HIS A 16 -0.98 -0.95 -3.55
C HIS A 16 -1.29 -2.13 -2.64
N ALA A 17 -2.43 -2.81 -2.78
CA ALA A 17 -2.76 -4.01 -2.02
C ALA A 17 -3.61 -4.94 -2.88
N ARG A 18 -3.30 -6.24 -2.84
CA ARG A 18 -4.12 -7.29 -3.43
C ARG A 18 -4.33 -8.40 -2.37
N PRO A 19 -5.32 -8.25 -1.49
CA PRO A 19 -5.59 -9.28 -0.48
C PRO A 19 -5.73 -10.66 -1.14
N ASP A 20 -5.12 -11.67 -0.53
CA ASP A 20 -5.07 -13.07 -0.98
C ASP A 20 -4.51 -13.28 -2.38
N ALA A 21 -3.63 -12.39 -2.85
CA ALA A 21 -3.13 -12.40 -4.22
C ALA A 21 -4.27 -12.22 -5.27
N ILE A 22 -5.41 -11.63 -4.92
CA ILE A 22 -6.56 -11.47 -5.82
C ILE A 22 -6.56 -10.08 -6.43
N ASN A 23 -6.57 -10.02 -7.77
CA ASN A 23 -6.71 -8.77 -8.51
C ASN A 23 -8.20 -8.40 -8.63
N PRO A 24 -8.60 -7.15 -8.32
CA PRO A 24 -9.94 -6.67 -8.63
C PRO A 24 -10.13 -6.55 -10.16
N ALA A 25 -11.39 -6.47 -10.61
CA ALA A 25 -11.74 -6.40 -12.03
C ALA A 25 -11.04 -5.24 -12.80
N THR A 26 -10.69 -4.17 -12.10
CA THR A 26 -9.97 -2.99 -12.62
C THR A 26 -8.49 -3.25 -12.92
N VAL A 27 -7.93 -4.39 -12.51
CA VAL A 27 -6.51 -4.72 -12.67
C VAL A 27 -6.37 -5.89 -13.62
N ALA A 28 -5.74 -5.65 -14.77
CA ALA A 28 -5.51 -6.66 -15.80
C ALA A 28 -4.33 -7.59 -15.45
N GLY A 29 -3.37 -7.13 -14.67
CA GLY A 29 -2.26 -7.95 -14.21
C GLY A 29 -1.27 -7.23 -13.32
N VAL A 30 -0.47 -8.02 -12.60
CA VAL A 30 0.64 -7.55 -11.77
C VAL A 30 1.86 -8.40 -12.13
N GLU A 31 2.90 -7.76 -12.63
CA GLU A 31 4.20 -8.37 -12.87
C GLU A 31 5.12 -8.01 -11.70
N VAL A 32 5.48 -9.00 -10.89
CA VAL A 32 6.38 -8.80 -9.75
C VAL A 32 7.81 -8.65 -10.26
N THR A 33 8.37 -7.45 -10.13
CA THR A 33 9.75 -7.13 -10.54
C THR A 33 10.70 -7.03 -9.34
N GLN A 34 10.15 -6.92 -8.12
CA GLN A 34 10.91 -6.93 -6.88
C GLN A 34 10.25 -7.89 -5.88
N SER A 35 10.90 -9.03 -5.64
CA SER A 35 10.43 -10.08 -4.74
C SER A 35 10.16 -9.56 -3.32
N PRO A 36 9.23 -10.18 -2.57
CA PRO A 36 8.91 -9.77 -1.20
C PRO A 36 10.15 -9.60 -0.30
N ASN A 37 10.21 -8.50 0.47
CA ASN A 37 11.21 -8.31 1.52
C ASN A 37 10.82 -9.11 2.79
N ALA A 38 11.58 -8.96 3.88
CA ALA A 38 11.32 -9.67 5.12
C ALA A 38 9.91 -9.41 5.70
N ASN A 39 9.31 -8.24 5.47
CA ASN A 39 7.95 -7.93 5.89
C ASN A 39 6.88 -8.45 4.91
N GLY A 40 7.27 -9.06 3.79
CA GLY A 40 6.36 -9.50 2.73
C GLY A 40 5.96 -8.40 1.75
N ILE A 41 6.54 -7.20 1.86
CA ILE A 41 6.28 -6.09 0.93
C ILE A 41 7.04 -6.36 -0.34
N TYR A 42 6.38 -6.27 -1.48
CA TYR A 42 6.96 -6.49 -2.80
C TYR A 42 6.64 -5.33 -3.73
N ALA A 43 7.22 -5.32 -4.92
CA ALA A 43 6.89 -4.30 -5.91
C ALA A 43 6.89 -4.86 -7.32
N GLY A 44 6.20 -4.16 -8.21
CA GLY A 44 5.97 -4.65 -9.56
C GLY A 44 5.31 -3.63 -10.47
N THR A 45 5.24 -4.00 -11.74
CA THR A 45 4.46 -3.29 -12.75
C THR A 45 3.01 -3.75 -12.68
N VAL A 46 2.11 -2.80 -12.51
CA VAL A 46 0.66 -3.01 -12.43
C VAL A 46 0.05 -2.49 -13.71
N ARG A 47 -0.77 -3.33 -14.35
CA ARG A 47 -1.51 -2.98 -15.57
C ARG A 47 -2.99 -2.87 -15.22
N LEU A 48 -3.58 -1.70 -15.47
CA LEU A 48 -5.00 -1.45 -15.20
C LEU A 48 -5.83 -1.73 -16.44
N ARG A 49 -6.98 -2.37 -16.26
CA ARG A 49 -7.88 -2.73 -17.35
C ARG A 49 -8.55 -1.48 -17.91
N ASN A 50 -8.30 -1.17 -19.17
CA ASN A 50 -8.93 -0.07 -19.89
C ASN A 50 -9.93 -0.60 -20.92
N PRO A 51 -11.24 -0.38 -20.76
CA PRO A 51 -12.22 -0.83 -21.75
C PRO A 51 -12.18 -0.02 -23.06
N ASN A 52 -11.52 1.15 -23.05
CA ASN A 52 -11.58 2.12 -24.14
C ASN A 52 -10.24 2.27 -24.89
N GLY A 53 -9.29 1.36 -24.70
CA GLY A 53 -7.98 1.42 -25.35
C GLY A 53 -6.95 0.54 -24.66
N ASP A 54 -5.68 0.89 -24.80
CA ASP A 54 -4.59 0.16 -24.18
C ASP A 54 -4.65 0.24 -22.65
N ASP A 55 -4.25 -0.85 -22.01
CA ASP A 55 -4.14 -0.93 -20.56
C ASP A 55 -2.93 -0.12 -20.07
N PRO A 56 -3.12 0.99 -19.33
CA PRO A 56 -2.00 1.76 -18.82
C PRO A 56 -1.29 1.00 -17.69
N GLN A 57 0.02 1.24 -17.60
CA GLN A 57 0.90 0.58 -16.63
C GLN A 57 1.51 1.57 -15.64
N LYS A 58 1.82 1.08 -14.44
CA LYS A 58 2.60 1.84 -13.45
C LYS A 58 3.41 0.93 -12.54
N PHE A 59 4.48 1.46 -11.98
CA PHE A 59 5.18 0.81 -10.88
C PHE A 59 4.40 0.93 -9.56
N SER A 60 4.40 -0.10 -8.73
CA SER A 60 3.77 -0.08 -7.41
C SER A 60 4.54 -0.87 -6.38
N SER A 61 4.71 -0.29 -5.19
CA SER A 61 4.97 -1.07 -3.98
C SER A 61 3.64 -1.57 -3.43
N LEU A 62 3.61 -2.85 -3.03
CA LEU A 62 2.40 -3.56 -2.61
C LEU A 62 2.53 -4.08 -1.18
N PHE A 63 1.45 -3.92 -0.41
CA PHE A 63 1.28 -4.54 0.89
C PHE A 63 1.36 -6.07 0.77
N PRO A 64 1.76 -6.78 1.84
CA PRO A 64 1.77 -8.24 1.84
C PRO A 64 0.40 -8.81 1.45
N ASP A 65 0.38 -9.78 0.53
CA ASP A 65 -0.85 -10.40 0.03
C ASP A 65 -1.67 -11.08 1.15
N ALA A 66 -1.01 -11.52 2.22
CA ALA A 66 -1.66 -12.12 3.39
C ALA A 66 -2.46 -11.12 4.25
N CYS A 67 -2.35 -9.81 3.99
CA CYS A 67 -3.11 -8.80 4.72
C CYS A 67 -4.47 -8.57 4.10
N SER A 68 -5.52 -8.63 4.91
CA SER A 68 -6.89 -8.33 4.48
C SER A 68 -7.08 -6.83 4.16
N MET A 69 -8.19 -6.51 3.48
CA MET A 69 -8.55 -5.11 3.21
C MET A 69 -8.69 -4.30 4.50
N GLU A 70 -9.29 -4.90 5.53
CA GLU A 70 -9.50 -4.28 6.84
C GLU A 70 -8.17 -4.03 7.54
N GLN A 71 -7.26 -5.01 7.51
CA GLN A 71 -5.93 -4.89 8.11
C GLN A 71 -5.08 -3.81 7.45
N VAL A 72 -5.09 -3.76 6.12
CA VAL A 72 -4.40 -2.69 5.36
C VAL A 72 -5.01 -1.33 5.70
N THR A 73 -6.33 -1.22 5.73
CA THR A 73 -7.04 0.03 6.04
C THR A 73 -6.73 0.50 7.46
N ALA A 74 -6.82 -0.39 8.45
CA ALA A 74 -6.50 -0.07 9.84
C ALA A 74 -5.05 0.40 10.00
N SER A 75 -4.10 -0.25 9.32
CA SER A 75 -2.69 0.16 9.32
C SER A 75 -2.46 1.53 8.70
N ILE A 76 -3.17 1.86 7.62
CA ILE A 76 -3.08 3.19 6.98
C ILE A 76 -3.63 4.27 7.93
N LEU A 77 -4.78 4.03 8.55
CA LEU A 77 -5.37 4.98 9.50
C LEU A 77 -4.47 5.17 10.72
N TYR A 78 -3.93 4.08 11.26
CA TYR A 78 -2.96 4.16 12.35
C TYR A 78 -1.72 4.97 11.96
N ALA A 79 -1.13 4.70 10.78
CA ALA A 79 0.00 5.45 10.26
C ALA A 79 -0.32 6.95 10.09
N PHE A 80 -1.54 7.28 9.67
CA PHE A 80 -2.01 8.65 9.55
C PHE A 80 -2.16 9.33 10.90
N GLU A 81 -2.68 8.66 11.92
CA GLU A 81 -2.83 9.23 13.27
C GLU A 81 -1.48 9.37 13.98
N HIS A 82 -0.55 8.44 13.72
CA HIS A 82 0.76 8.34 14.35
C HIS A 82 1.88 8.66 13.35
N ARG A 83 1.74 9.81 12.69
CA ARG A 83 2.72 10.28 11.70
C ARG A 83 4.10 10.48 12.32
N GLN A 84 5.12 10.16 11.54
CA GLN A 84 6.52 10.37 11.85
C GLN A 84 7.26 10.83 10.59
N SER A 85 8.54 11.19 10.75
CA SER A 85 9.39 11.58 9.63
C SER A 85 9.50 10.46 8.60
N CYS A 86 9.31 10.82 7.33
CA CYS A 86 9.62 9.93 6.22
C CYS A 86 11.14 9.70 6.11
N PRO A 87 11.58 8.56 5.55
CA PRO A 87 13.00 8.31 5.28
C PRO A 87 13.66 9.44 4.47
N ALA A 88 14.94 9.69 4.69
CA ALA A 88 15.70 10.69 3.96
C ALA A 88 15.62 10.48 2.45
N GLY A 89 15.43 11.56 1.69
CA GLY A 89 15.23 11.51 0.23
C GLY A 89 13.78 11.25 -0.21
N SER A 90 12.84 11.04 0.72
CA SER A 90 11.42 10.97 0.38
C SER A 90 10.90 12.31 -0.19
N PRO A 91 10.01 12.29 -1.19
CA PRO A 91 9.34 13.50 -1.65
C PRO A 91 8.65 14.26 -0.50
N GLY A 92 8.81 15.59 -0.46
CA GLY A 92 8.30 16.41 0.65
C GLY A 92 6.78 16.47 0.81
N TRP A 93 6.03 15.94 -0.16
CA TRP A 93 4.57 15.81 -0.07
C TRP A 93 4.13 14.51 0.62
N TRP A 94 5.06 13.60 0.95
CA TRP A 94 4.75 12.38 1.68
C TRP A 94 4.55 12.66 3.16
N GLN A 95 3.56 11.98 3.73
CA GLN A 95 3.43 11.76 5.17
C GLN A 95 3.71 10.29 5.44
N CYS A 96 4.41 9.97 6.52
CA CYS A 96 4.75 8.59 6.84
C CYS A 96 4.31 8.21 8.25
N GLY A 97 4.03 6.94 8.46
CA GLY A 97 3.71 6.37 9.77
C GLY A 97 4.03 4.88 9.79
N ALA A 98 4.20 4.32 10.98
CA ALA A 98 4.36 2.87 11.11
C ALA A 98 3.04 2.15 10.82
N ASN A 99 3.11 0.91 10.35
CA ASN A 99 1.93 0.08 10.06
C ASN A 99 1.09 -0.30 11.30
N ARG A 100 1.63 -0.13 12.51
CA ARG A 100 1.01 -0.52 13.79
C ARG A 100 1.78 0.04 15.00
N PRO A 101 1.20 -0.02 16.22
CA PRO A 101 1.93 0.24 17.46
C PRO A 101 3.20 -0.60 17.65
N GLU A 102 4.12 -0.07 18.46
CA GLU A 102 5.20 -0.86 19.03
C GLU A 102 4.63 -1.81 20.10
N ASP A 103 5.21 -3.00 20.22
CA ASP A 103 4.55 -4.23 20.68
C ASP A 103 3.52 -4.15 21.81
N GLY A 104 2.45 -4.92 21.59
CA GLY A 104 1.77 -5.74 22.60
C GLY A 104 1.67 -7.22 22.20
N GLY A 105 2.53 -7.70 21.28
CA GLY A 105 2.58 -9.09 20.80
C GLY A 105 1.57 -9.45 19.68
N LEU A 106 1.72 -10.61 19.02
CA LEU A 106 0.83 -11.12 17.95
C LEU A 106 -0.59 -11.51 18.40
N THR A 107 -1.04 -10.99 19.54
CA THR A 107 -2.27 -11.38 20.20
C THR A 107 -3.15 -10.15 20.43
N GLY A 108 -4.47 -10.34 20.46
CA GLY A 108 -5.41 -9.24 20.71
C GLY A 108 -5.45 -8.21 19.57
N GLU A 109 -5.25 -6.93 19.90
CA GLU A 109 -5.44 -5.80 18.97
C GLU A 109 -4.52 -5.81 17.74
N ASN A 110 -3.37 -6.50 17.80
CA ASN A 110 -2.45 -6.61 16.66
C ASN A 110 -2.98 -7.46 15.51
N ALA A 111 -4.01 -8.28 15.74
CA ALA A 111 -4.73 -8.96 14.66
C ALA A 111 -5.46 -7.98 13.73
N LYS A 112 -5.73 -6.75 14.20
CA LYS A 112 -6.43 -5.70 13.44
C LYS A 112 -5.54 -5.05 12.37
N PHE A 113 -4.22 -5.18 12.47
CA PHE A 113 -3.27 -4.48 11.59
C PHE A 113 -2.61 -5.43 10.58
N CYS A 114 -2.15 -4.88 9.47
CA CYS A 114 -1.31 -5.60 8.52
C CYS A 114 0.10 -5.76 9.09
N VAL A 115 0.34 -6.89 9.77
CA VAL A 115 1.62 -7.20 10.42
C VAL A 115 2.71 -7.54 9.39
N GLY A 116 2.34 -8.19 8.28
CA GLY A 116 3.29 -8.74 7.31
C GLY A 116 3.96 -10.04 7.77
N ALA A 117 4.98 -10.46 7.03
CA ALA A 117 5.65 -11.75 7.22
C ALA A 117 6.66 -11.78 8.40
N ALA A 118 7.11 -10.61 8.87
CA ALA A 118 8.05 -10.47 9.98
C ALA A 118 7.37 -9.80 11.18
N PRO A 119 6.73 -10.56 12.06
CA PRO A 119 5.89 -10.01 13.13
C PRO A 119 6.64 -9.28 14.24
N LYS A 120 7.97 -9.32 14.24
CA LYS A 120 8.84 -8.57 15.16
C LYS A 120 9.33 -7.25 14.57
N SER A 121 9.08 -6.99 13.29
CA SER A 121 9.40 -5.71 12.65
C SER A 121 8.15 -4.92 12.31
N ARG A 122 8.32 -3.61 12.25
CA ARG A 122 7.35 -2.68 11.65
C ARG A 122 7.86 -2.27 10.28
N PHE A 123 6.96 -1.83 9.42
CA PHE A 123 7.29 -1.16 8.18
C PHE A 123 6.58 0.18 8.10
N LEU A 124 7.09 1.06 7.25
CA LEU A 124 6.51 2.38 7.05
C LEU A 124 5.47 2.36 5.94
N ILE A 125 4.41 3.13 6.15
CA ILE A 125 3.41 3.45 5.14
C ILE A 125 3.60 4.91 4.79
N ALA A 126 3.85 5.18 3.51
CA ALA A 126 3.81 6.54 2.97
C ALA A 126 2.41 6.85 2.47
N MET A 127 1.99 8.10 2.65
CA MET A 127 0.66 8.60 2.33
C MET A 127 0.77 9.92 1.57
N GLY A 128 -0.02 10.05 0.52
CA GLY A 128 -0.30 11.33 -0.12
C GLY A 128 -1.62 11.87 0.39
N LEU A 129 -1.67 13.16 0.73
CA LEU A 129 -2.89 13.82 1.19
C LEU A 129 -3.50 14.69 0.10
N LEU A 130 -4.81 14.84 0.15
CA LEU A 130 -5.54 15.91 -0.54
C LEU A 130 -5.27 17.25 0.16
N LYS A 131 -5.60 18.37 -0.52
CA LYS A 131 -5.45 19.72 0.05
C LYS A 131 -6.25 19.93 1.34
N ASP A 132 -7.33 19.18 1.53
CA ASP A 132 -8.19 19.20 2.72
C ASP A 132 -7.70 18.27 3.84
N GLY A 133 -6.53 17.64 3.68
CA GLY A 133 -5.91 16.78 4.68
C GLY A 133 -6.40 15.32 4.66
N ARG A 134 -7.39 14.97 3.83
CA ARG A 134 -7.81 13.57 3.68
C ARG A 134 -6.75 12.74 2.96
N ILE A 135 -6.68 11.45 3.29
CA ILE A 135 -5.77 10.51 2.62
C ILE A 135 -6.23 10.32 1.17
N ASN A 136 -5.37 10.67 0.21
CA ASN A 136 -5.59 10.45 -1.21
C ASN A 136 -5.11 9.05 -1.63
N THR A 137 -3.93 8.65 -1.14
CA THR A 137 -3.34 7.34 -1.41
C THR A 137 -2.41 6.94 -0.28
N ALA A 138 -2.14 5.63 -0.17
CA ALA A 138 -1.18 5.08 0.77
C ALA A 138 -0.51 3.84 0.18
N PHE A 139 0.76 3.61 0.51
CA PHE A 139 1.55 2.48 0.05
C PHE A 139 2.68 2.15 1.03
N PRO A 140 3.09 0.87 1.13
CA PRO A 140 4.20 0.49 2.00
C PRO A 140 5.54 0.90 1.38
N LEU A 141 6.47 1.32 2.23
CA LEU A 141 7.86 1.51 1.87
C LEU A 141 8.62 0.18 2.01
N ARG A 142 9.42 -0.15 0.99
CA ARG A 142 10.22 -1.38 0.94
C ARG A 142 11.54 -1.25 1.68
#